data_AF-A0A7X9ICM7-F1
#
_entry.id   AF-A0A7X9ICM7-F1
#
_cell.length_a   1.000
_cell.length_b   1.000
_cell.length_c   1.000
_cell.angle_alpha   90.00
_cell.angle_beta   90.00
_cell.angle_gamma   90.00
#
_symmetry.space_group_name_H-M   'P 1'
#
loop_
_entity.id
_entity.type
_entity.pdbx_description
1 polymer ?
#
loop_
_entity_poly.entity_id
_entity_poly.type
_entity_poly.pdbx_seq_one_letter_code
_entity_poly.pdbx_strand_id
1 'polypeptide(L)'
;MKQGRNVIKIVGRLVIILAVSALLAITAVIFIPDSPEEEIREAFAAISEASSSNAHLYSRRLFREAEAAYDSAMSAWKRENRRFIYFRDYSDVITYAKKAAEKGRLAATSSVSGSRNLRERIESRIKETKETDNKIESFFGRYPLREELRNRLAKGRLLLREAEVAFKKSQLLAANRKITDAEYLLAEVLKSATEELKSYFGAYPTWKKWAETSIAESARNKSSLILVDKFARKCYLYINGIRKYEFETELGKNWVGDKRRMGDKATPEGRYVITRKYQGKETQYHKSLAINYPNSDDIERFNSDIARGIIPKGTKIGNGIEIHGGGGRGADWTDGCVALSDRDMDILFPVVKTGTPVTIVGSLRKIEDIISVQNE
;
A
#
# COMPACT_ATOMS: atom_id res chain seq x y z
N MET A 1 -107.82 -34.76 -2.83
CA MET A 1 -106.53 -35.06 -3.52
C MET A 1 -105.94 -33.93 -4.38
N LYS A 2 -106.44 -32.68 -4.36
CA LYS A 2 -105.88 -31.56 -5.16
C LYS A 2 -104.77 -30.74 -4.46
N GLN A 3 -104.72 -30.69 -3.13
CA GLN A 3 -103.70 -29.90 -2.40
C GLN A 3 -102.29 -30.54 -2.38
N GLY A 4 -102.17 -31.86 -2.18
CA GLY A 4 -100.86 -32.55 -2.14
C GLY A 4 -100.09 -32.54 -3.48
N ARG A 5 -100.80 -32.51 -4.62
CA ARG A 5 -100.19 -32.38 -5.96
C ARG A 5 -99.58 -31.00 -6.22
N ASN A 6 -100.07 -29.95 -5.55
CA ASN A 6 -99.51 -28.61 -5.67
C ASN A 6 -98.24 -28.45 -4.83
N VAL A 7 -98.19 -29.05 -3.64
CA VAL A 7 -96.99 -29.04 -2.78
C VAL A 7 -95.80 -29.73 -3.46
N ILE A 8 -96.00 -30.92 -4.05
CA ILE A 8 -94.94 -31.65 -4.79
C ILE A 8 -94.42 -30.85 -5.99
N LYS A 9 -95.30 -30.14 -6.72
CA LYS A 9 -94.90 -29.26 -7.84
C LYS A 9 -94.12 -28.02 -7.37
N ILE A 10 -94.45 -27.46 -6.20
CA ILE A 10 -93.73 -26.32 -5.62
C ILE A 10 -92.34 -26.76 -5.16
N VAL A 11 -92.24 -27.87 -4.44
CA VAL A 11 -90.95 -28.43 -3.97
C VAL A 11 -90.06 -28.81 -5.16
N GLY A 12 -90.60 -29.45 -6.20
CA GLY A 12 -89.85 -29.78 -7.42
C GLY A 12 -89.32 -28.53 -8.15
N ARG A 13 -90.11 -27.45 -8.24
CA ARG A 13 -89.66 -26.17 -8.80
C ARG A 13 -88.56 -25.53 -7.95
N LEU A 14 -88.67 -25.59 -6.62
CA LEU A 14 -87.65 -25.08 -5.70
C LEU A 14 -86.32 -25.83 -5.83
N VAL A 15 -86.35 -27.16 -5.95
CA VAL A 15 -85.15 -27.97 -6.18
C VAL A 15 -84.50 -27.66 -7.53
N ILE A 16 -85.30 -27.48 -8.59
CA ILE A 16 -84.78 -27.08 -9.91
C ILE A 16 -84.17 -25.67 -9.85
N ILE A 17 -84.82 -24.71 -9.19
CA ILE A 17 -84.29 -23.35 -9.02
C ILE A 17 -82.97 -23.39 -8.23
N LEU A 18 -82.90 -24.19 -7.15
CA LEU A 18 -81.68 -24.37 -6.38
C LEU A 18 -80.56 -25.01 -7.22
N ALA A 19 -80.85 -26.07 -7.97
CA ALA A 19 -79.87 -26.72 -8.85
C ALA A 19 -79.38 -25.79 -9.97
N VAL A 20 -80.28 -25.02 -10.59
CA VAL A 20 -79.94 -24.02 -11.61
C VAL A 20 -79.14 -22.87 -11.01
N SER A 21 -79.50 -22.39 -9.82
CA SER A 21 -78.75 -21.34 -9.12
C SER A 21 -77.36 -21.82 -8.68
N ALA A 22 -77.23 -23.08 -8.25
CA ALA A 22 -75.95 -23.70 -7.91
C ALA A 22 -75.10 -23.89 -9.17
N LEU A 23 -75.69 -24.34 -10.28
CA LEU A 23 -75.01 -24.46 -11.57
C LEU A 23 -74.56 -23.09 -12.09
N LEU A 24 -75.42 -22.07 -12.01
CA LEU A 24 -75.09 -20.69 -12.37
C LEU A 24 -73.98 -20.13 -11.49
N ALA A 25 -74.01 -20.39 -10.19
CA ALA A 25 -72.95 -19.99 -9.27
C ALA A 25 -71.62 -20.69 -9.58
N ILE A 26 -71.63 -21.99 -9.89
CA ILE A 26 -70.43 -22.74 -10.29
C ILE A 26 -69.88 -22.21 -11.62
N THR A 27 -70.74 -22.00 -12.62
CA THR A 27 -70.31 -21.41 -13.89
C THR A 27 -69.78 -19.99 -13.72
N ALA A 28 -70.36 -19.19 -12.82
CA ALA A 28 -69.90 -17.84 -12.54
C ALA A 28 -68.49 -17.85 -11.93
N VAL A 29 -68.18 -18.80 -11.03
CA VAL A 29 -66.83 -18.95 -10.47
C VAL A 29 -65.80 -19.31 -11.55
N ILE A 30 -66.16 -20.12 -12.55
CA ILE A 30 -65.26 -20.52 -13.65
C ILE A 30 -64.86 -19.32 -14.54
N PHE A 31 -65.71 -18.29 -14.64
CA PHE A 31 -65.39 -17.07 -15.41
C PHE A 31 -64.57 -16.04 -14.62
N ILE A 32 -64.17 -16.33 -13.37
CA ILE A 32 -63.28 -15.46 -12.60
C ILE A 32 -61.85 -15.64 -13.15
N PRO A 33 -61.17 -14.56 -13.58
CA PRO A 33 -59.78 -14.65 -14.01
C PRO A 33 -58.86 -15.18 -12.90
N ASP A 34 -57.90 -16.04 -13.26
CA ASP A 34 -56.91 -16.58 -12.33
C ASP A 34 -56.15 -15.47 -11.59
N SER A 35 -55.90 -15.67 -10.30
CA SER A 35 -55.22 -14.69 -9.47
C SER A 35 -53.72 -14.66 -9.79
N PRO A 36 -53.10 -13.47 -10.00
CA PRO A 36 -51.66 -13.35 -10.26
C PRO A 36 -50.82 -13.46 -8.97
N GLU A 37 -51.37 -14.06 -7.91
CA GLU A 37 -50.74 -14.10 -6.58
C GLU A 37 -49.44 -14.91 -6.58
N GLU A 38 -49.40 -16.01 -7.34
CA GLU A 38 -48.23 -16.86 -7.47
C GLU A 38 -47.07 -16.10 -8.10
N GLU A 39 -47.28 -15.44 -9.23
CA GLU A 39 -46.23 -14.66 -9.90
C GLU A 39 -45.74 -13.48 -9.05
N ILE A 40 -46.65 -12.81 -8.33
CA ILE A 40 -46.26 -11.73 -7.41
C ILE A 40 -45.43 -12.26 -6.25
N ARG A 41 -45.77 -13.44 -5.71
CA ARG A 41 -45.01 -14.11 -4.65
C ARG A 41 -43.62 -14.51 -5.14
N GLU A 42 -43.52 -15.08 -6.34
CA GLU A 42 -42.24 -15.40 -6.97
C GLU A 42 -41.38 -14.16 -7.19
N ALA A 43 -41.97 -13.08 -7.71
CA ALA A 43 -41.28 -11.82 -7.93
C ALA A 43 -40.73 -11.24 -6.62
N PHE A 44 -41.55 -11.25 -5.56
CA PHE A 44 -41.13 -10.81 -4.24
C PHE A 44 -40.01 -11.70 -3.67
N ALA A 45 -40.14 -13.02 -3.79
CA ALA A 45 -39.13 -13.97 -3.33
C ALA A 45 -37.78 -13.73 -4.04
N ALA A 46 -37.78 -13.53 -5.36
CA ALA A 46 -36.58 -13.26 -6.15
C ALA A 46 -35.91 -11.92 -5.78
N ILE A 47 -36.69 -10.86 -5.51
CA ILE A 47 -36.15 -9.57 -5.05
C ILE A 47 -35.58 -9.69 -3.63
N SER A 48 -36.26 -10.43 -2.75
CA SER A 48 -35.79 -10.69 -1.39
C SER A 48 -34.47 -11.47 -1.40
N GLU A 49 -34.37 -12.50 -2.25
CA GLU A 49 -33.13 -13.26 -2.46
C GLU A 49 -32.00 -12.35 -2.97
N ALA A 50 -32.27 -11.51 -3.98
CA ALA A 50 -31.32 -10.55 -4.50
C ALA A 50 -30.84 -9.55 -3.43
N SER A 51 -31.76 -9.06 -2.59
CA SER A 51 -31.46 -8.16 -1.49
C SER A 51 -30.54 -8.83 -0.46
N SER A 52 -30.88 -10.05 -0.03
CA SER A 52 -30.07 -10.85 0.92
C SER A 52 -28.67 -11.18 0.37
N SER A 53 -28.55 -11.33 -0.95
CA SER A 53 -27.29 -11.50 -1.67
C SER A 53 -26.52 -10.19 -1.88
N ASN A 54 -26.95 -9.08 -1.28
CA ASN A 54 -26.37 -7.74 -1.44
C ASN A 54 -26.36 -7.21 -2.89
N ALA A 55 -27.35 -7.57 -3.71
CA ALA A 55 -27.42 -7.13 -5.10
C ALA A 55 -27.50 -5.61 -5.25
N HIS A 56 -27.99 -4.89 -4.25
CA HIS A 56 -27.95 -3.43 -4.21
C HIS A 56 -26.52 -2.85 -4.27
N LEU A 57 -25.50 -3.61 -3.81
CA LEU A 57 -24.09 -3.22 -3.87
C LEU A 57 -23.41 -3.74 -5.14
N TYR A 58 -23.56 -5.02 -5.45
CA TYR A 58 -22.76 -5.70 -6.48
C TYR A 58 -23.48 -5.88 -7.82
N SER A 59 -24.81 -5.71 -7.86
CA SER A 59 -25.63 -5.80 -9.07
C SER A 59 -26.71 -4.71 -9.13
N ARG A 60 -26.33 -3.48 -8.75
CA ARG A 60 -27.25 -2.34 -8.51
C ARG A 60 -28.22 -2.07 -9.65
N ARG A 61 -27.76 -2.23 -10.92
CA ARG A 61 -28.59 -2.02 -12.10
C ARG A 61 -29.72 -3.05 -12.19
N LEU A 62 -29.39 -4.34 -12.12
CA LEU A 62 -30.39 -5.42 -12.23
C LEU A 62 -31.35 -5.41 -11.04
N PHE A 63 -30.83 -5.10 -9.84
CA PHE A 63 -31.66 -4.96 -8.65
C PHE A 63 -32.71 -3.86 -8.80
N ARG A 64 -32.31 -2.67 -9.29
CA ARG A 64 -33.24 -1.56 -9.57
C ARG A 64 -34.24 -1.88 -10.67
N GLU A 65 -33.81 -2.59 -11.73
CA GLU A 65 -34.72 -3.05 -12.79
C GLU A 65 -35.79 -4.01 -12.24
N ALA A 66 -35.43 -4.87 -11.28
CA ALA A 66 -36.36 -5.77 -10.62
C ALA A 66 -37.37 -5.02 -9.75
N GLU A 67 -36.91 -4.10 -8.90
CA GLU A 67 -37.76 -3.25 -8.06
C GLU A 67 -38.75 -2.44 -8.91
N ALA A 68 -38.27 -1.77 -9.96
CA ALA A 68 -39.13 -0.98 -10.83
C ALA A 68 -40.19 -1.83 -11.56
N ALA A 69 -39.83 -3.05 -11.97
CA ALA A 69 -40.79 -3.98 -12.57
C ALA A 69 -41.83 -4.46 -11.54
N TYR A 70 -41.42 -4.73 -10.30
CA TYR A 70 -42.34 -5.12 -9.22
C TYR A 70 -43.30 -3.99 -8.87
N ASP A 71 -42.82 -2.75 -8.76
CA ASP A 71 -43.65 -1.56 -8.54
C ASP A 71 -44.69 -1.38 -9.66
N SER A 72 -44.29 -1.66 -10.90
CA SER A 72 -45.20 -1.65 -12.05
C SER A 72 -46.27 -2.75 -11.94
N ALA A 73 -45.89 -3.97 -11.51
CA ALA A 73 -46.82 -5.07 -11.28
C ALA A 73 -47.83 -4.74 -10.16
N MET A 74 -47.37 -4.23 -9.02
CA MET A 74 -48.22 -3.86 -7.89
C MET A 74 -49.17 -2.71 -8.25
N SER A 75 -48.68 -1.74 -9.02
CA SER A 75 -49.51 -0.64 -9.54
C SER A 75 -50.59 -1.13 -10.48
N ALA A 76 -50.28 -2.07 -11.38
CA ALA A 76 -51.25 -2.71 -12.27
C ALA A 76 -52.27 -3.54 -11.48
N TRP A 77 -51.81 -4.35 -10.53
CA TRP A 77 -52.67 -5.21 -9.72
C TRP A 77 -53.68 -4.40 -8.90
N LYS A 78 -53.22 -3.28 -8.31
CA LYS A 78 -54.09 -2.34 -7.60
C LYS A 78 -55.16 -1.73 -8.51
N ARG A 79 -54.86 -1.46 -9.79
CA ARG A 79 -55.85 -0.96 -10.76
C ARG A 79 -56.88 -2.02 -11.10
N GLU A 80 -56.45 -3.24 -11.41
CA GLU A 80 -57.37 -4.34 -11.76
C GLU A 80 -58.28 -4.73 -10.59
N ASN A 81 -57.76 -4.71 -9.35
CA ASN A 81 -58.58 -5.00 -8.16
C ASN A 81 -59.69 -3.97 -7.89
N ARG A 82 -59.63 -2.78 -8.51
CA ARG A 82 -60.73 -1.80 -8.48
C ARG A 82 -61.84 -2.12 -9.49
N ARG A 83 -61.55 -2.93 -10.51
CA ARG A 83 -62.55 -3.37 -11.48
C ARG A 83 -63.40 -4.48 -10.88
N PHE A 84 -64.61 -4.59 -11.41
CA PHE A 84 -65.53 -5.68 -11.08
C PHE A 84 -64.88 -7.04 -11.42
N ILE A 85 -65.13 -8.05 -10.60
CA ILE A 85 -64.36 -9.30 -10.55
C ILE A 85 -64.24 -10.03 -11.91
N TYR A 86 -65.27 -9.99 -12.75
CA TYR A 86 -65.28 -10.64 -14.06
C TYR A 86 -64.63 -9.82 -15.19
N PHE A 87 -64.29 -8.55 -14.95
CA PHE A 87 -63.69 -7.66 -15.95
C PHE A 87 -62.23 -7.31 -15.62
N ARG A 88 -61.58 -8.13 -14.80
CA ARG A 88 -60.16 -7.96 -14.46
C ARG A 88 -59.29 -8.62 -15.53
N ASP A 89 -58.19 -7.97 -15.89
CA ASP A 89 -57.18 -8.51 -16.79
C ASP A 89 -55.81 -8.38 -16.14
N TYR A 90 -55.28 -9.52 -15.67
CA TYR A 90 -54.00 -9.57 -14.97
C TYR A 90 -52.80 -9.77 -15.91
N SER A 91 -52.97 -9.71 -17.23
CA SER A 91 -51.87 -9.94 -18.20
C SER A 91 -50.66 -9.02 -17.97
N ASP A 92 -50.92 -7.72 -17.73
CA ASP A 92 -49.86 -6.75 -17.39
C ASP A 92 -49.21 -7.07 -16.04
N VAL A 93 -50.00 -7.46 -15.04
CA VAL A 93 -49.51 -7.82 -13.69
C VAL A 93 -48.54 -8.98 -13.80
N ILE A 94 -48.95 -10.05 -14.49
CA ILE A 94 -48.16 -11.27 -14.72
C ILE A 94 -46.88 -10.93 -15.49
N THR A 95 -46.97 -10.08 -16.51
CA THR A 95 -45.82 -9.67 -17.34
C THR A 95 -44.77 -8.92 -16.50
N TYR A 96 -45.20 -7.92 -15.73
CA TYR A 96 -44.30 -7.17 -14.86
C TYR A 96 -43.76 -8.02 -13.71
N ALA A 97 -44.57 -8.91 -13.13
CA ALA A 97 -44.15 -9.83 -12.07
C ALA A 97 -43.09 -10.82 -12.57
N LYS A 98 -43.30 -11.45 -13.74
CA LYS A 98 -42.30 -12.34 -14.35
C LYS A 98 -40.99 -11.61 -14.66
N LYS A 99 -41.07 -10.39 -15.19
CA LYS A 99 -39.88 -9.53 -15.42
C LYS A 99 -39.15 -9.20 -14.12
N ALA A 100 -39.89 -8.86 -13.06
CA ALA A 100 -39.32 -8.60 -11.74
C ALA A 100 -38.62 -9.85 -11.17
N ALA A 101 -39.26 -11.02 -11.27
CA ALA A 101 -38.70 -12.30 -10.84
C ALA A 101 -37.41 -12.66 -11.60
N GLU A 102 -37.43 -12.54 -12.93
CA GLU A 102 -36.26 -12.78 -13.79
C GLU A 102 -35.10 -11.85 -13.40
N LYS A 103 -35.35 -10.54 -13.33
CA LYS A 103 -34.34 -9.55 -12.97
C LYS A 103 -33.82 -9.73 -11.55
N GLY A 104 -34.68 -10.12 -10.61
CA GLY A 104 -34.31 -10.47 -9.23
C GLY A 104 -33.33 -11.65 -9.20
N ARG A 105 -33.66 -12.78 -9.84
CA ARG A 105 -32.78 -13.96 -9.91
C ARG A 105 -31.44 -13.65 -10.58
N LEU A 106 -31.47 -12.90 -11.68
CA LEU A 106 -30.26 -12.44 -12.35
C LEU A 106 -29.41 -11.53 -11.46
N ALA A 107 -30.04 -10.60 -10.72
CA ALA A 107 -29.37 -9.72 -9.78
C ALA A 107 -28.72 -10.50 -8.63
N ALA A 108 -29.41 -11.50 -8.07
CA ALA A 108 -28.88 -12.38 -7.03
C ALA A 108 -27.62 -13.14 -7.52
N THR A 109 -27.74 -13.85 -8.65
CA THR A 109 -26.64 -14.63 -9.25
C THR A 109 -25.45 -13.74 -9.63
N SER A 110 -25.73 -12.58 -10.24
CA SER A 110 -24.73 -11.58 -10.60
C SER A 110 -24.04 -11.01 -9.36
N SER A 111 -24.76 -10.79 -8.27
CA SER A 111 -24.22 -10.28 -7.01
C SER A 111 -23.28 -11.27 -6.35
N VAL A 112 -23.67 -12.54 -6.26
CA VAL A 112 -22.83 -13.63 -5.71
C VAL A 112 -21.53 -13.73 -6.52
N SER A 113 -21.63 -13.79 -7.85
CA SER A 113 -20.46 -13.87 -8.73
C SER A 113 -19.57 -12.63 -8.62
N GLY A 114 -20.18 -11.44 -8.63
CA GLY A 114 -19.46 -10.16 -8.54
C GLY A 114 -18.72 -9.98 -7.22
N SER A 115 -19.36 -10.37 -6.10
CA SER A 115 -18.74 -10.32 -4.77
C SER A 115 -17.58 -11.32 -4.63
N ARG A 116 -17.72 -12.55 -5.16
CA ARG A 116 -16.64 -13.55 -5.20
C ARG A 116 -15.44 -13.05 -6.01
N ASN A 117 -15.68 -12.59 -7.23
CA ASN A 117 -14.62 -12.08 -8.11
C ASN A 117 -13.93 -10.84 -7.50
N LEU A 118 -14.68 -9.97 -6.84
CA LEU A 118 -14.12 -8.82 -6.12
C LEU A 118 -13.26 -9.28 -4.95
N ARG A 119 -13.70 -10.29 -4.20
CA ARG A 119 -12.93 -10.87 -3.09
C ARG A 119 -11.59 -11.42 -3.56
N GLU A 120 -11.59 -12.26 -4.58
CA GLU A 120 -10.37 -12.84 -5.18
C GLU A 120 -9.40 -11.75 -5.65
N ARG A 121 -9.93 -10.70 -6.30
CA ARG A 121 -9.11 -9.56 -6.75
C ARG A 121 -8.49 -8.80 -5.58
N ILE A 122 -9.26 -8.49 -4.54
CA ILE A 122 -8.74 -7.79 -3.35
C ILE A 122 -7.69 -8.64 -2.65
N GLU A 123 -7.87 -9.96 -2.59
CA GLU A 123 -6.90 -10.88 -1.99
C GLU A 123 -5.55 -10.85 -2.73
N SER A 124 -5.57 -10.94 -4.07
CA SER A 124 -4.36 -10.82 -4.90
C SER A 124 -3.68 -9.47 -4.68
N ARG A 125 -4.45 -8.39 -4.72
CA ARG A 125 -3.98 -7.01 -4.51
C ARG A 125 -3.32 -6.81 -3.15
N ILE A 126 -3.93 -7.33 -2.07
CA ILE A 126 -3.33 -7.30 -0.73
C ILE A 126 -2.00 -8.05 -0.72
N LYS A 127 -1.92 -9.22 -1.35
CA LYS A 127 -0.68 -10.00 -1.44
C LYS A 127 0.42 -9.23 -2.18
N GLU A 128 0.14 -8.73 -3.38
CA GLU A 128 1.08 -7.96 -4.20
C GLU A 128 1.54 -6.67 -3.49
N THR A 129 0.63 -6.00 -2.79
CA THR A 129 0.95 -4.78 -2.03
C THR A 129 1.87 -5.08 -0.83
N LYS A 130 1.67 -6.22 -0.15
CA LYS A 130 2.59 -6.67 0.90
C LYS A 130 3.97 -7.00 0.34
N GLU A 131 4.04 -7.64 -0.82
CA GLU A 131 5.32 -7.91 -1.49
C GLU A 131 6.03 -6.59 -1.83
N THR A 132 5.29 -5.57 -2.25
CA THR A 132 5.81 -4.22 -2.47
C THR A 132 6.33 -3.59 -1.16
N ASP A 133 5.56 -3.67 -0.07
CA ASP A 133 6.00 -3.17 1.24
C ASP A 133 7.25 -3.88 1.76
N ASN A 134 7.33 -5.20 1.59
CA ASN A 134 8.51 -6.00 1.94
C ASN A 134 9.74 -5.59 1.12
N LYS A 135 9.58 -5.30 -0.18
CA LYS A 135 10.66 -4.76 -1.02
C LYS A 135 11.13 -3.40 -0.50
N ILE A 136 10.21 -2.52 -0.13
CA ILE A 136 10.55 -1.22 0.47
C ILE A 136 11.34 -1.42 1.77
N GLU A 137 10.90 -2.32 2.65
CA GLU A 137 11.59 -2.59 3.92
C GLU A 137 12.99 -3.18 3.71
N SER A 138 13.12 -4.18 2.83
CA SER A 138 14.39 -4.84 2.53
C SER A 138 15.44 -3.86 1.99
N PHE A 139 15.01 -2.97 1.10
CA PHE A 139 15.94 -2.12 0.36
C PHE A 139 16.12 -0.72 0.98
N PHE A 140 15.05 -0.17 1.57
CA PHE A 140 15.03 1.17 2.13
C PHE A 140 14.84 1.22 3.66
N GLY A 141 14.80 0.10 4.38
CA GLY A 141 14.60 0.09 5.83
C GLY A 141 15.65 0.88 6.62
N ARG A 142 16.90 0.91 6.15
CA ARG A 142 17.99 1.75 6.71
C ARG A 142 18.29 3.00 5.87
N TYR A 143 17.52 3.24 4.81
CA TYR A 143 17.68 4.40 3.96
C TYR A 143 17.00 5.61 4.62
N PRO A 144 17.66 6.77 4.72
CA PRO A 144 17.12 7.94 5.38
C PRO A 144 16.11 8.65 4.45
N LEU A 145 14.91 8.07 4.34
CA LEU A 145 13.82 8.63 3.53
C LEU A 145 13.48 10.05 3.99
N ARG A 146 13.22 10.93 3.01
CA ARG A 146 12.67 12.27 3.25
C ARG A 146 11.38 12.17 4.06
N GLU A 147 11.13 13.19 4.86
CA GLU A 147 9.99 13.23 5.78
C GLU A 147 8.65 12.98 5.07
N GLU A 148 8.45 13.58 3.88
CA GLU A 148 7.26 13.36 3.06
C GLU A 148 7.07 11.88 2.69
N LEU A 149 8.12 11.23 2.19
CA LEU A 149 8.08 9.81 1.80
C LEU A 149 7.86 8.91 3.02
N ARG A 150 8.46 9.24 4.16
CA ARG A 150 8.25 8.51 5.41
C ARG A 150 6.80 8.59 5.89
N ASN A 151 6.19 9.77 5.81
CA ASN A 151 4.78 9.97 6.15
C ASN A 151 3.86 9.22 5.18
N ARG A 152 4.15 9.25 3.87
CA ARG A 152 3.43 8.46 2.86
C ARG A 152 3.55 6.96 3.12
N LEU A 153 4.75 6.46 3.45
CA LEU A 153 5.01 5.06 3.78
C LEU A 153 4.21 4.62 5.01
N ALA A 154 4.25 5.41 6.09
CA ALA A 154 3.48 5.12 7.30
C ALA A 154 1.96 5.07 7.01
N LYS A 155 1.45 6.04 6.23
CA LYS A 155 0.04 6.07 5.83
C LYS A 155 -0.34 4.89 4.93
N GLY A 156 0.51 4.54 3.96
CA GLY A 156 0.30 3.39 3.07
C GLY A 156 0.24 2.08 3.84
N ARG A 157 1.17 1.87 4.79
CA ARG A 157 1.18 0.70 5.69
C ARG A 157 -0.07 0.63 6.55
N LEU A 158 -0.52 1.75 7.12
CA LEU A 158 -1.75 1.80 7.91
C LEU A 158 -2.95 1.38 7.06
N LEU A 159 -3.12 1.96 5.86
CA LEU A 159 -4.21 1.64 4.95
C LEU A 159 -4.18 0.18 4.49
N LEU A 160 -2.99 -0.38 4.24
CA LEU A 160 -2.83 -1.80 3.94
C LEU A 160 -3.36 -2.66 5.10
N ARG A 161 -2.98 -2.37 6.35
CA ARG A 161 -3.50 -3.09 7.53
C ARG A 161 -5.01 -2.96 7.68
N GLU A 162 -5.54 -1.76 7.51
CA GLU A 162 -6.98 -1.55 7.56
C GLU A 162 -7.73 -2.26 6.43
N ALA A 163 -7.14 -2.37 5.24
CA ALA A 163 -7.68 -3.14 4.12
C ALA A 163 -7.75 -4.64 4.46
N GLU A 164 -6.69 -5.20 5.08
CA GLU A 164 -6.68 -6.59 5.55
C GLU A 164 -7.80 -6.84 6.58
N VAL A 165 -7.97 -5.94 7.55
CA VAL A 165 -9.01 -6.05 8.58
C VAL A 165 -10.41 -5.97 7.95
N ALA A 166 -10.63 -5.02 7.04
CA ALA A 166 -11.90 -4.89 6.32
C ALA A 166 -12.20 -6.14 5.46
N PHE A 167 -11.19 -6.69 4.79
CA PHE A 167 -11.30 -7.91 4.00
C PHE A 167 -11.68 -9.12 4.87
N LYS A 168 -11.03 -9.30 6.02
CA LYS A 168 -11.36 -10.35 7.00
C LYS A 168 -12.80 -10.24 7.52
N LYS A 169 -13.31 -9.02 7.67
CA LYS A 169 -14.71 -8.73 8.05
C LYS A 169 -15.70 -8.81 6.87
N SER A 170 -15.28 -9.29 5.69
CA SER A 170 -16.08 -9.34 4.46
C SER A 170 -16.62 -7.98 3.98
N GLN A 171 -16.03 -6.87 4.43
CA GLN A 171 -16.39 -5.51 4.01
C GLN A 171 -15.67 -5.14 2.70
N LEU A 172 -15.99 -5.83 1.61
CA LEU A 172 -15.21 -5.81 0.36
C LEU A 172 -15.08 -4.41 -0.26
N LEU A 173 -16.12 -3.58 -0.24
CA LEU A 173 -16.06 -2.22 -0.80
C LEU A 173 -15.16 -1.28 0.01
N ALA A 174 -15.10 -1.47 1.32
CA ALA A 174 -14.21 -0.70 2.19
C ALA A 174 -12.77 -1.19 2.03
N ALA A 175 -12.55 -2.51 1.96
CA ALA A 175 -11.26 -3.11 1.68
C ALA A 175 -10.72 -2.66 0.32
N ASN A 176 -11.55 -2.67 -0.73
CA ASN A 176 -11.17 -2.26 -2.08
C ASN A 176 -10.72 -0.80 -2.17
N ARG A 177 -11.37 0.10 -1.43
CA ARG A 177 -10.97 1.51 -1.38
C ARG A 177 -9.60 1.67 -0.69
N LYS A 178 -9.47 1.08 0.50
CA LYS A 178 -8.24 1.17 1.29
C LYS A 178 -7.03 0.55 0.59
N ILE A 179 -7.21 -0.60 -0.07
CA ILE A 179 -6.10 -1.24 -0.79
C ILE A 179 -5.68 -0.41 -2.01
N THR A 180 -6.63 0.23 -2.71
CA THR A 180 -6.29 1.17 -3.81
C THR A 180 -5.42 2.32 -3.32
N ASP A 181 -5.79 2.92 -2.19
CA ASP A 181 -5.02 4.04 -1.62
C ASP A 181 -3.64 3.56 -1.10
N ALA A 182 -3.57 2.38 -0.50
CA ALA A 182 -2.32 1.79 -0.03
C ALA A 182 -1.36 1.47 -1.18
N GLU A 183 -1.86 0.83 -2.25
CA GLU A 183 -1.11 0.53 -3.47
C GLU A 183 -0.50 1.80 -4.07
N TYR A 184 -1.32 2.84 -4.26
CA TYR A 184 -0.87 4.11 -4.81
C TYR A 184 0.27 4.72 -3.97
N LEU A 185 0.09 4.79 -2.64
CA LEU A 185 1.08 5.39 -1.75
C LEU A 185 2.39 4.59 -1.72
N LEU A 186 2.32 3.26 -1.61
CA LEU A 186 3.51 2.41 -1.52
C LEU A 186 4.26 2.33 -2.85
N ALA A 187 3.53 2.26 -3.98
CA ALA A 187 4.15 2.29 -5.30
C ALA A 187 4.88 3.62 -5.55
N GLU A 188 4.29 4.75 -5.15
CA GLU A 188 4.91 6.05 -5.28
C GLU A 188 6.15 6.18 -4.37
N VAL A 189 6.09 5.70 -3.12
CA VAL A 189 7.26 5.66 -2.24
C VAL A 189 8.39 4.82 -2.85
N LEU A 190 8.09 3.62 -3.33
CA LEU A 190 9.08 2.75 -3.96
C LEU A 190 9.72 3.43 -5.18
N LYS A 191 8.90 4.04 -6.03
CA LYS A 191 9.38 4.77 -7.21
C LYS A 191 10.28 5.94 -6.81
N SER A 192 9.80 6.86 -5.98
CA SER A 192 10.56 8.06 -5.59
C SER A 192 11.86 7.71 -4.85
N ALA A 193 11.81 6.74 -3.92
CA ALA A 193 13.02 6.31 -3.20
C ALA A 193 14.05 5.66 -4.14
N THR A 194 13.59 4.91 -5.15
CA THR A 194 14.47 4.34 -6.19
C THR A 194 15.09 5.41 -7.07
N GLU A 195 14.33 6.44 -7.43
CA GLU A 195 14.84 7.58 -8.20
C GLU A 195 15.87 8.39 -7.39
N GLU A 196 15.61 8.65 -6.11
CA GLU A 196 16.58 9.29 -5.20
C GLU A 196 17.86 8.48 -5.08
N LEU A 197 17.75 7.16 -4.92
CA LEU A 197 18.92 6.29 -4.86
C LEU A 197 19.71 6.29 -6.16
N LYS A 198 19.04 6.20 -7.32
CA LYS A 198 19.70 6.31 -8.64
C LYS A 198 20.44 7.64 -8.78
N SER A 199 19.81 8.74 -8.34
CA SER A 199 20.45 10.05 -8.35
C SER A 199 21.70 10.09 -7.46
N TYR A 200 21.65 9.51 -6.26
CA TYR A 200 22.80 9.40 -5.37
C TYR A 200 23.94 8.60 -6.01
N PHE A 201 23.62 7.45 -6.62
CA PHE A 201 24.60 6.62 -7.34
C PHE A 201 25.16 7.27 -8.62
N GLY A 202 24.63 8.42 -9.06
CA GLY A 202 25.24 9.22 -10.12
C GLY A 202 26.68 9.65 -9.80
N ALA A 203 27.05 9.75 -8.51
CA ALA A 203 28.40 10.06 -8.06
C ALA A 203 29.36 8.85 -8.04
N TYR A 204 28.87 7.64 -8.36
CA TYR A 204 29.67 6.41 -8.32
C TYR A 204 31.01 6.46 -9.09
N PRO A 205 31.10 7.02 -10.30
CA PRO A 205 32.38 7.11 -11.01
C PRO A 205 33.45 7.88 -10.22
N THR A 206 33.03 8.94 -9.53
CA THR A 206 33.90 9.76 -8.67
C THR A 206 34.35 8.98 -7.45
N TRP A 207 33.42 8.31 -6.77
CA TRP A 207 33.71 7.44 -5.62
C TRP A 207 34.70 6.33 -5.96
N LYS A 208 34.44 5.63 -7.07
CA LYS A 208 35.33 4.57 -7.58
C LYS A 208 36.73 5.11 -7.81
N LYS A 209 36.85 6.26 -8.51
CA LYS A 209 38.14 6.91 -8.75
C LYS A 209 38.86 7.26 -7.45
N TRP A 210 38.18 7.84 -6.47
CA TRP A 210 38.77 8.18 -5.17
C TRP A 210 39.26 6.94 -4.41
N ALA A 211 38.46 5.87 -4.38
CA ALA A 211 38.81 4.62 -3.74
C ALA A 211 40.05 3.98 -4.38
N GLU A 212 40.04 3.78 -5.70
CA GLU A 212 41.14 3.17 -6.45
C GLU A 212 42.43 3.99 -6.31
N THR A 213 42.34 5.32 -6.43
CA THR A 213 43.49 6.22 -6.27
C THR A 213 44.09 6.11 -4.87
N SER A 214 43.25 6.11 -3.84
CA SER A 214 43.72 6.07 -2.44
C SER A 214 44.37 4.72 -2.11
N ILE A 215 43.81 3.61 -2.61
CA ILE A 215 44.38 2.27 -2.43
C ILE A 215 45.73 2.17 -3.16
N ALA A 216 45.83 2.69 -4.38
CA ALA A 216 47.08 2.71 -5.14
C ALA A 216 48.16 3.57 -4.45
N GLU A 217 47.80 4.72 -3.89
CA GLU A 217 48.71 5.55 -3.10
C GLU A 217 49.19 4.84 -1.83
N SER A 218 48.29 4.16 -1.11
CA SER A 218 48.66 3.32 0.05
C SER A 218 49.67 2.23 -0.33
N ALA A 219 49.49 1.59 -1.50
CA ALA A 219 50.43 0.60 -2.03
C ALA A 219 51.80 1.21 -2.33
N ARG A 220 51.81 2.31 -3.11
CA ARG A 220 53.04 3.00 -3.54
C ARG A 220 53.84 3.52 -2.35
N ASN A 221 53.16 4.12 -1.38
CA ASN A 221 53.80 4.78 -0.25
C ASN A 221 54.06 3.83 0.93
N LYS A 222 53.65 2.55 0.83
CA LYS A 222 53.69 1.57 1.92
C LYS A 222 53.06 2.12 3.20
N SER A 223 51.89 2.76 3.07
CA SER A 223 51.20 3.47 4.16
C SER A 223 49.85 2.85 4.48
N SER A 224 49.28 3.23 5.62
CA SER A 224 47.89 2.92 5.96
C SER A 224 46.91 3.83 5.23
N LEU A 225 45.69 3.34 5.01
CA LEU A 225 44.54 4.08 4.48
C LEU A 225 43.29 3.59 5.21
N ILE A 226 42.44 4.52 5.64
CA ILE A 226 41.07 4.20 6.05
C ILE A 226 40.17 4.44 4.85
N LEU A 227 39.31 3.48 4.53
CA LEU A 227 38.31 3.64 3.49
C LEU A 227 36.92 3.31 4.05
N VAL A 228 35.98 4.23 3.91
CA VAL A 228 34.60 4.07 4.41
C VAL A 228 33.64 3.96 3.23
N ASP A 229 32.88 2.88 3.18
CA ASP A 229 31.76 2.68 2.28
C ASP A 229 30.46 2.93 3.05
N LYS A 230 29.81 4.05 2.73
CA LYS A 230 28.61 4.50 3.44
C LYS A 230 27.42 3.57 3.21
N PHE A 231 27.18 3.15 1.96
CA PHE A 231 26.05 2.29 1.63
C PHE A 231 26.19 0.91 2.27
N ALA A 232 27.39 0.35 2.24
CA ALA A 232 27.68 -0.95 2.87
C ALA A 232 27.75 -0.88 4.41
N ARG A 233 27.83 0.30 5.02
CA ARG A 233 28.17 0.51 6.44
C ARG A 233 29.47 -0.18 6.83
N LYS A 234 30.48 -0.06 5.98
CA LYS A 234 31.80 -0.67 6.24
C LYS A 234 32.90 0.36 6.32
N CYS A 235 33.79 0.16 7.29
CA CYS A 235 35.07 0.84 7.37
C CYS A 235 36.18 -0.19 7.17
N TYR A 236 37.08 0.06 6.22
CA TYR A 236 38.17 -0.81 5.86
C TYR A 236 39.51 -0.18 6.23
N LEU A 237 40.42 -0.96 6.80
CA LEU A 237 41.81 -0.57 7.00
C LEU A 237 42.68 -1.25 5.94
N TYR A 238 43.26 -0.45 5.06
CA TYR A 238 44.26 -0.88 4.09
C TYR A 238 45.65 -0.60 4.64
N ILE A 239 46.58 -1.54 4.41
CA ILE A 239 48.01 -1.38 4.70
C ILE A 239 48.77 -1.83 3.45
N ASN A 240 49.60 -0.96 2.89
CA ASN A 240 50.35 -1.21 1.66
C ASN A 240 49.42 -1.62 0.50
N GLY A 241 48.25 -0.99 0.39
CA GLY A 241 47.24 -1.31 -0.63
C GLY A 241 46.46 -2.62 -0.40
N ILE A 242 46.74 -3.35 0.68
CA ILE A 242 46.06 -4.61 1.00
C ILE A 242 45.04 -4.37 2.11
N ARG A 243 43.78 -4.77 1.89
CA ARG A 243 42.74 -4.74 2.92
C ARG A 243 43.10 -5.69 4.06
N LYS A 244 43.35 -5.16 5.25
CA LYS A 244 43.74 -5.93 6.45
C LYS A 244 42.59 -6.16 7.41
N TYR A 245 41.74 -5.15 7.59
CA TYR A 245 40.58 -5.24 8.48
C TYR A 245 39.34 -4.64 7.82
N GLU A 246 38.19 -5.13 8.28
CA GLU A 246 36.86 -4.67 7.91
C GLU A 246 36.06 -4.53 9.22
N PHE A 247 35.40 -3.40 9.38
CA PHE A 247 34.61 -3.04 10.55
C PHE A 247 33.20 -2.62 10.12
N GLU A 248 32.21 -2.92 10.95
CA GLU A 248 30.90 -2.30 10.83
C GLU A 248 30.99 -0.82 11.24
N THR A 249 30.20 0.04 10.62
CA THR A 249 30.10 1.44 11.01
C THR A 249 28.67 1.94 11.05
N GLU A 250 28.42 2.91 11.92
CA GLU A 250 27.22 3.72 11.94
C GLU A 250 27.55 5.14 11.52
N LEU A 251 26.63 5.78 10.81
CA LEU A 251 26.88 7.05 10.13
C LEU A 251 25.97 8.15 10.64
N GLY A 252 26.04 9.30 9.97
CA GLY A 252 25.10 10.38 10.16
C GLY A 252 23.66 9.93 9.85
N LYS A 253 22.67 10.45 10.59
CA LYS A 253 21.24 10.13 10.38
C LYS A 253 20.76 10.39 8.95
N ASN A 254 21.43 11.27 8.22
CA ASN A 254 21.18 11.60 6.82
C ASN A 254 22.36 11.18 5.94
N TRP A 255 22.89 9.96 6.14
CA TRP A 255 24.12 9.51 5.47
C TRP A 255 24.03 9.52 3.94
N VAL A 256 22.87 9.34 3.32
CA VAL A 256 22.75 9.46 1.84
C VAL A 256 22.80 10.91 1.38
N GLY A 257 22.52 11.86 2.26
CA GLY A 257 22.60 13.28 1.94
C GLY A 257 24.03 13.73 1.67
N ASP A 258 24.17 14.74 0.81
CA ASP A 258 25.43 15.43 0.63
C ASP A 258 25.72 16.28 1.86
N LYS A 259 26.95 16.17 2.38
CA LYS A 259 27.40 17.05 3.45
C LYS A 259 27.73 18.45 2.89
N ARG A 260 26.83 19.39 3.16
CA ARG A 260 26.81 20.74 2.60
C ARG A 260 26.73 21.83 3.66
N ARG A 261 26.26 21.55 4.88
CA ARG A 261 26.15 22.56 5.93
C ARG A 261 26.15 21.98 7.34
N MET A 262 26.43 22.85 8.31
CA MET A 262 26.28 22.53 9.72
C MET A 262 24.84 22.06 10.02
N GLY A 263 24.72 20.92 10.69
CA GLY A 263 23.44 20.35 11.11
C GLY A 263 22.69 19.52 10.05
N ASP A 264 23.27 19.27 8.87
CA ASP A 264 22.68 18.40 7.85
C ASP A 264 22.67 16.90 8.21
N LYS A 265 23.42 16.52 9.25
CA LYS A 265 23.59 15.15 9.74
C LYS A 265 24.06 14.16 8.67
N ALA A 266 24.71 14.66 7.63
CA ALA A 266 25.34 13.85 6.61
C ALA A 266 26.79 13.56 7.00
N THR A 267 27.23 12.33 6.73
CA THR A 267 28.66 11.97 6.74
C THR A 267 29.27 12.41 5.42
N PRO A 268 30.39 13.16 5.43
CA PRO A 268 30.94 13.72 4.20
C PRO A 268 31.47 12.64 3.27
N GLU A 269 31.57 12.96 1.99
CA GLU A 269 32.20 12.13 0.97
C GLU A 269 33.36 12.89 0.36
N GLY A 270 34.50 12.22 0.21
CA GLY A 270 35.72 12.85 -0.24
C GLY A 270 36.98 12.17 0.30
N ARG A 271 38.11 12.82 0.05
CA ARG A 271 39.43 12.40 0.51
C ARG A 271 39.90 13.35 1.60
N TYR A 272 40.22 12.77 2.74
CA TYR A 272 40.55 13.43 3.98
C TYR A 272 41.86 12.87 4.55
N VAL A 273 42.34 13.48 5.62
CA VAL A 273 43.45 12.99 6.43
C VAL A 273 43.12 13.08 7.91
N ILE A 274 43.68 12.18 8.71
CA ILE A 274 43.63 12.31 10.17
C ILE A 274 44.45 13.52 10.60
N THR A 275 43.83 14.46 11.30
CA THR A 275 44.48 15.66 11.83
C THR A 275 44.94 15.46 13.26
N ARG A 276 44.13 14.78 14.08
CA ARG A 276 44.40 14.53 15.48
C ARG A 276 43.79 13.23 15.95
N LYS A 277 44.41 12.63 16.96
CA LYS A 277 43.95 11.44 17.67
C LYS A 277 43.65 11.84 19.12
N TYR A 278 42.52 11.40 19.66
CA TYR A 278 42.09 11.66 21.03
C TYR A 278 41.81 10.37 21.77
N GLN A 279 42.22 10.30 23.03
CA GLN A 279 41.92 9.15 23.92
C GLN A 279 41.81 9.61 25.38
N GLY A 280 41.17 8.78 26.21
CA GLY A 280 40.99 9.09 27.63
C GLY A 280 40.18 10.38 27.83
N LYS A 281 40.70 11.32 28.63
CA LYS A 281 39.97 12.56 28.98
C LYS A 281 39.89 13.59 27.85
N GLU A 282 40.57 13.38 26.72
CA GLU A 282 40.57 14.32 25.59
C GLU A 282 39.31 14.21 24.71
N THR A 283 38.52 13.14 24.85
CA THR A 283 37.33 12.88 24.05
C THR A 283 36.23 12.29 24.91
N GLN A 284 34.98 12.52 24.51
CA GLN A 284 33.80 11.89 25.14
C GLN A 284 33.58 10.44 24.67
N TYR A 285 34.26 10.04 23.60
CA TYR A 285 34.22 8.68 23.06
C TYR A 285 35.33 7.83 23.69
N HIS A 286 35.29 6.51 23.50
CA HIS A 286 36.39 5.63 23.92
C HIS A 286 37.73 6.09 23.31
N LYS A 287 37.73 6.28 21.98
CA LYS A 287 38.82 6.84 21.16
C LYS A 287 38.21 7.59 19.98
N SER A 288 38.87 8.64 19.51
CA SER A 288 38.44 9.32 18.27
C SER A 288 39.60 9.84 17.41
N LEU A 289 39.33 9.91 16.11
CA LEU A 289 40.25 10.33 15.06
C LEU A 289 39.60 11.46 14.27
N ALA A 290 40.04 12.70 14.48
CA ALA A 290 39.51 13.84 13.74
C ALA A 290 40.03 13.84 12.30
N ILE A 291 39.14 14.12 11.35
CA ILE A 291 39.50 14.34 9.95
C ILE A 291 39.59 15.84 9.63
N ASN A 292 40.27 16.20 8.55
CA ASN A 292 40.35 17.58 8.07
C ASN A 292 39.07 18.07 7.34
N TYR A 293 37.89 17.69 7.81
CA TYR A 293 36.64 18.27 7.30
C TYR A 293 36.32 19.61 8.00
N PRO A 294 35.99 20.67 7.26
CA PRO A 294 35.99 20.76 5.80
C PRO A 294 37.41 20.94 5.24
N ASN A 295 37.71 20.26 4.12
CA ASN A 295 38.96 20.44 3.38
C ASN A 295 38.80 21.51 2.28
N SER A 296 39.82 21.70 1.42
CA SER A 296 39.77 22.65 0.30
C SER A 296 38.59 22.40 -0.64
N ASP A 297 38.34 21.15 -1.00
CA ASP A 297 37.31 20.74 -1.95
C ASP A 297 35.90 20.95 -1.35
N ASP A 298 35.76 20.74 -0.05
CA ASP A 298 34.53 21.04 0.69
C ASP A 298 34.24 22.54 0.73
N ILE A 299 35.26 23.35 0.98
CA ILE A 299 35.14 24.81 1.01
C ILE A 299 34.79 25.34 -0.39
N GLU A 300 35.43 24.84 -1.44
CA GLU A 300 35.14 25.23 -2.82
C GLU A 300 33.70 24.87 -3.21
N ARG A 301 33.29 23.62 -2.96
CA ARG A 301 31.92 23.15 -3.22
C ARG A 301 30.89 23.97 -2.45
N PHE A 302 31.15 24.25 -1.17
CA PHE A 302 30.27 25.08 -0.33
C PHE A 302 30.10 26.49 -0.89
N ASN A 303 31.20 27.15 -1.28
CA ASN A 303 31.16 28.49 -1.86
C ASN A 303 30.43 28.52 -3.20
N SER A 304 30.63 27.50 -4.04
CA SER A 304 29.90 27.33 -5.30
C SER A 304 28.40 27.14 -5.09
N ASP A 305 27.99 26.35 -4.09
CA ASP A 305 26.59 26.13 -3.75
C ASP A 305 25.90 27.40 -3.22
N ILE A 306 26.61 28.21 -2.43
CA ILE A 306 26.15 29.55 -2.01
C ILE A 306 25.97 30.46 -3.24
N ALA A 307 26.96 30.49 -4.14
CA ALA A 307 26.93 31.33 -5.34
C ALA A 307 25.78 30.97 -6.30
N ARG A 308 25.47 29.68 -6.42
CA ARG A 308 24.35 29.16 -7.23
C ARG A 308 22.98 29.28 -6.56
N GLY A 309 22.92 29.77 -5.31
CA GLY A 309 21.67 29.88 -4.56
C GLY A 309 21.10 28.54 -4.09
N ILE A 310 21.89 27.45 -4.16
CA ILE A 310 21.52 26.13 -3.66
C ILE A 310 21.49 26.13 -2.14
N ILE A 311 22.42 26.87 -1.51
CA ILE A 311 22.49 27.08 -0.07
C ILE A 311 22.26 28.57 0.22
N PRO A 312 21.42 28.92 1.21
CA PRO A 312 21.23 30.31 1.60
C PRO A 312 22.53 30.99 2.05
N LYS A 313 22.71 32.26 1.66
CA LYS A 313 23.81 33.10 2.15
C LYS A 313 23.79 33.16 3.69
N GLY A 314 24.97 33.16 4.31
CA GLY A 314 25.12 33.16 5.77
C GLY A 314 25.04 31.78 6.45
N THR A 315 24.79 30.71 5.68
CA THR A 315 24.92 29.33 6.17
C THR A 315 26.37 29.05 6.60
N LYS A 316 26.57 28.20 7.61
CA LYS A 316 27.90 27.72 8.03
C LYS A 316 28.15 26.32 7.49
N ILE A 317 29.37 26.06 7.00
CA ILE A 317 29.78 24.75 6.47
C ILE A 317 29.82 23.64 7.55
N GLY A 318 30.16 23.99 8.79
CA GLY A 318 30.33 23.04 9.90
C GLY A 318 31.77 22.52 10.01
N ASN A 319 32.05 21.71 11.02
CA ASN A 319 33.36 21.11 11.32
C ASN A 319 33.18 19.90 12.27
N GLY A 320 34.29 19.36 12.79
CA GLY A 320 34.26 18.41 13.91
C GLY A 320 33.85 16.98 13.54
N ILE A 321 34.15 16.55 12.31
CA ILE A 321 33.89 15.18 11.88
C ILE A 321 35.02 14.27 12.35
N GLU A 322 34.64 13.16 12.98
CA GLU A 322 35.56 12.20 13.57
C GLU A 322 35.18 10.77 13.19
N ILE A 323 36.17 9.88 13.23
CA ILE A 323 35.99 8.43 13.28
C ILE A 323 36.19 8.02 14.75
N HIS A 324 35.16 7.50 15.41
CA HIS A 324 35.17 7.32 16.87
C HIS A 324 34.51 6.02 17.35
N GLY A 325 34.76 5.68 18.62
CA GLY A 325 34.13 4.54 19.31
C GLY A 325 32.68 4.80 19.75
N GLY A 326 32.06 3.85 20.43
CA GLY A 326 30.67 3.95 20.91
C GLY A 326 29.60 3.68 19.85
N GLY A 327 29.99 3.09 18.71
CA GLY A 327 29.09 2.48 17.74
C GLY A 327 28.59 1.09 18.19
N GLY A 328 27.87 0.41 17.30
CA GLY A 328 27.25 -0.90 17.60
C GLY A 328 25.86 -0.78 18.22
N ARG A 329 25.17 0.34 17.98
CA ARG A 329 23.79 0.63 18.42
C ARG A 329 22.72 0.02 17.51
N GLY A 330 23.10 -0.46 16.33
CA GLY A 330 22.21 -1.05 15.32
C GLY A 330 21.52 -0.03 14.41
N ALA A 331 21.89 1.25 14.45
CA ALA A 331 21.27 2.31 13.66
C ALA A 331 22.22 3.47 13.37
N ASP A 332 22.01 4.18 12.26
CA ASP A 332 22.74 5.42 11.93
C ASP A 332 22.27 6.57 12.84
N TRP A 333 23.15 7.08 13.72
CA TRP A 333 22.75 7.99 14.80
C TRP A 333 23.60 9.26 14.94
N THR A 334 24.76 9.33 14.30
CA THR A 334 25.68 10.46 14.50
C THR A 334 25.14 11.72 13.81
N ASP A 335 25.77 12.87 14.07
CA ASP A 335 25.50 14.12 13.33
C ASP A 335 26.46 14.29 12.12
N GLY A 336 27.13 13.22 11.70
CA GLY A 336 28.01 13.17 10.52
C GLY A 336 29.32 12.41 10.72
N CYS A 337 29.65 12.02 11.95
CA CYS A 337 30.79 11.16 12.26
C CYS A 337 30.61 9.72 11.76
N VAL A 338 31.71 8.97 11.77
CA VAL A 338 31.77 7.53 11.47
C VAL A 338 32.01 6.80 12.80
N ALA A 339 31.01 6.10 13.30
CA ALA A 339 31.07 5.41 14.59
C ALA A 339 31.36 3.92 14.41
N LEU A 340 32.45 3.44 15.01
CA LEU A 340 32.83 2.03 15.07
C LEU A 340 32.57 1.52 16.50
N SER A 341 32.56 0.19 16.68
CA SER A 341 32.57 -0.36 18.03
C SER A 341 33.87 -0.01 18.76
N ASP A 342 33.85 0.05 20.09
CA ASP A 342 35.05 0.33 20.88
C ASP A 342 36.17 -0.68 20.62
N ARG A 343 35.78 -1.95 20.42
CA ARG A 343 36.70 -3.05 20.07
C ARG A 343 37.36 -2.83 18.72
N ASP A 344 36.62 -2.37 17.72
CA ASP A 344 37.18 -2.07 16.41
C ASP A 344 38.10 -0.85 16.46
N MET A 345 37.77 0.15 17.28
CA MET A 345 38.65 1.28 17.55
C MET A 345 39.94 0.87 18.25
N ASP A 346 39.91 -0.13 19.13
CA ASP A 346 41.13 -0.67 19.75
C ASP A 346 42.09 -1.30 18.74
N ILE A 347 41.56 -1.83 17.63
CA ILE A 347 42.35 -2.36 16.51
C ILE A 347 42.83 -1.22 15.61
N LEU A 348 41.94 -0.30 15.23
CA LEU A 348 42.22 0.76 14.27
C LEU A 348 43.20 1.82 14.81
N PHE A 349 42.93 2.31 16.02
CA PHE A 349 43.62 3.45 16.61
C PHE A 349 45.14 3.33 16.72
N PRO A 350 45.76 2.20 17.13
CA PRO A 350 47.22 2.10 17.21
C PRO A 350 47.93 2.10 15.84
N VAL A 351 47.23 1.70 14.76
CA VAL A 351 47.82 1.56 13.41
C VAL A 351 47.83 2.88 12.64
N VAL A 352 46.90 3.78 12.94
CA VAL A 352 46.76 5.06 12.24
C VAL A 352 47.54 6.18 12.92
N LYS A 353 48.01 7.15 12.13
CA LYS A 353 48.81 8.30 12.58
C LYS A 353 48.18 9.60 12.04
N THR A 354 48.55 10.74 12.60
CA THR A 354 48.26 12.03 11.96
C THR A 354 48.85 12.02 10.54
N GLY A 355 48.07 12.49 9.57
CA GLY A 355 48.37 12.42 8.15
C GLY A 355 47.92 11.12 7.47
N THR A 356 47.45 10.10 8.19
CA THR A 356 46.88 8.89 7.56
C THR A 356 45.70 9.30 6.66
N PRO A 357 45.71 8.93 5.38
CA PRO A 357 44.59 9.18 4.47
C PRO A 357 43.31 8.48 4.92
N VAL A 358 42.19 9.17 4.71
CA VAL A 358 40.83 8.67 4.90
C VAL A 358 40.03 8.96 3.64
N THR A 359 39.43 7.95 3.04
CA THR A 359 38.58 8.12 1.86
C THR A 359 37.18 7.65 2.19
N ILE A 360 36.20 8.56 2.12
CA ILE A 360 34.80 8.25 2.39
C ILE A 360 34.04 8.31 1.07
N VAL A 361 33.38 7.21 0.71
CA VAL A 361 32.64 7.07 -0.53
C VAL A 361 31.19 6.69 -0.26
N GLY A 362 30.30 7.03 -1.18
CA GLY A 362 28.91 6.62 -1.08
C GLY A 362 28.74 5.11 -1.23
N SER A 363 29.45 4.47 -2.16
CA SER A 363 29.49 3.02 -2.36
C SER A 363 30.73 2.60 -3.16
N LEU A 364 31.29 1.42 -2.86
CA LEU A 364 32.31 0.75 -3.67
C LEU A 364 31.73 -0.13 -4.78
N ARG A 365 30.44 -0.46 -4.68
CA ARG A 365 29.71 -1.29 -5.66
C ARG A 365 28.80 -0.43 -6.51
N LYS A 366 28.54 -0.85 -7.75
CA LYS A 366 27.56 -0.17 -8.61
C LYS A 366 26.14 -0.45 -8.14
N ILE A 367 25.21 0.40 -8.55
CA ILE A 367 23.80 0.23 -8.19
C ILE A 367 23.22 -1.06 -8.76
N GLU A 368 23.64 -1.47 -9.96
CA GLU A 368 23.17 -2.71 -10.59
C GLU A 368 23.53 -3.93 -9.76
N ASP A 369 24.75 -3.97 -9.20
CA ASP A 369 25.22 -5.06 -8.34
C ASP A 369 24.45 -5.12 -7.01
N ILE A 370 23.94 -3.98 -6.55
CA ILE A 370 23.18 -3.87 -5.31
C ILE A 370 21.73 -4.30 -5.53
N ILE A 371 21.15 -3.93 -6.67
CA ILE A 371 19.78 -4.31 -7.04
C ILE A 371 19.70 -5.79 -7.45
N SER A 372 20.72 -6.33 -8.14
CA SER A 372 20.71 -7.73 -8.62
C SER A 372 20.81 -8.75 -7.48
N VAL A 373 21.68 -8.51 -6.48
CA VAL A 373 21.91 -9.40 -5.33
C VAL A 373 20.69 -9.57 -4.42
N GLN A 374 19.63 -8.76 -4.58
CA GLN A 374 18.38 -8.91 -3.82
C GLN A 374 17.22 -9.50 -4.61
N ASN A 375 17.38 -9.73 -5.92
CA ASN A 375 16.41 -10.46 -6.74
C ASN A 375 16.73 -11.96 -6.83
N GLU A 376 17.87 -12.39 -6.29
CA GLU A 376 18.27 -13.77 -5.99
C GLU A 376 17.95 -14.09 -4.53
#